data_AF-A0A1Q7R638-F1
#
_entry.id   AF-A0A1Q7R638-F1
#
_cell.length_a   1.000
_cell.length_b   1.000
_cell.length_c   1.000
_cell.angle_alpha   90.00
_cell.angle_beta   90.00
_cell.angle_gamma   90.00
#
_symmetry.space_group_name_H-M   'P 1'
#
loop_
_entity.id
_entity.type
_entity.pdbx_description
1 polymer ?
#
loop_
_entity_poly.entity_id
_entity_poly.type
_entity_poly.pdbx_seq_one_letter_code
_entity_poly.pdbx_strand_id
1 'polypeptide(L)'
;MVLAVIGIMAFIAVPFLLTYTSGATIDYGARELRSGLNRAKLMAVTTRQPVCVQPTAGGYQFFQNTTCTGTPWSGTGTDANGVFRLSNNMTATLAAGANPVFNQFGVAVQTGTLRVTGPTGGAMTVSVEASGRVRIP
;
A
#
# COMPACT_ATOMS: atom_id res chain seq x y z
N MET A 1 -40.15 -20.78 20.42
CA MET A 1 -38.70 -20.97 20.67
C MET A 1 -37.83 -20.92 19.41
N VAL A 2 -38.36 -21.13 18.20
CA VAL A 2 -37.57 -21.07 16.94
C VAL A 2 -37.05 -19.65 16.62
N LEU A 3 -37.83 -18.60 16.88
CA LEU A 3 -37.41 -17.20 16.66
C LEU A 3 -36.19 -16.78 17.52
N ALA A 4 -36.06 -17.33 18.73
CA ALA A 4 -34.91 -17.07 19.60
C ALA A 4 -33.63 -17.71 19.04
N VAL A 5 -33.73 -18.93 18.50
CA VAL A 5 -32.58 -19.64 17.92
C VAL A 5 -32.07 -18.95 16.64
N ILE A 6 -32.97 -18.43 15.81
CA ILE A 6 -32.59 -17.66 14.60
C ILE A 6 -31.91 -16.34 14.99
N GLY A 7 -32.40 -15.64 16.02
CA GLY A 7 -31.78 -14.41 16.52
C GLY A 7 -30.37 -14.61 17.07
N ILE A 8 -30.12 -15.72 17.77
CA ILE A 8 -28.80 -16.05 18.33
C ILE A 8 -27.81 -16.40 17.21
N MET A 9 -28.24 -17.17 16.20
CA MET A 9 -27.38 -17.51 15.05
C MET A 9 -27.02 -16.29 14.21
N ALA A 10 -27.95 -15.35 14.00
CA ALA A 10 -27.67 -14.10 13.30
C ALA A 10 -26.67 -13.21 14.06
N PHE A 11 -26.76 -13.17 15.39
CA PHE A 11 -25.83 -12.42 16.24
C PHE A 11 -24.39 -12.93 16.15
N ILE A 12 -24.20 -14.23 15.92
CA ILE A 12 -22.87 -14.82 15.76
C ILE A 12 -22.38 -14.64 14.32
N ALA A 13 -23.23 -14.76 13.30
CA ALA A 13 -22.83 -14.67 11.90
C ALA A 13 -22.38 -13.25 11.47
N VAL A 14 -22.98 -12.19 12.00
CA VAL A 14 -22.66 -10.79 11.66
C VAL A 14 -21.20 -10.41 11.95
N PRO A 15 -20.62 -10.65 13.14
CA PRO A 15 -19.22 -10.32 13.40
C PRO A 15 -18.24 -11.13 12.55
N PHE A 16 -18.59 -12.36 12.15
CA PHE A 16 -17.78 -13.16 11.22
C PHE A 16 -17.78 -12.57 9.80
N LEU A 17 -18.90 -12.06 9.31
CA LEU A 17 -18.97 -11.40 8.00
C LEU A 17 -18.20 -10.07 7.97
N LEU A 18 -18.21 -9.30 9.07
CA LEU A 18 -17.47 -8.04 9.18
C LEU A 18 -15.95 -8.25 9.21
N THR A 19 -15.48 -9.31 9.89
CA THR A 19 -14.05 -9.66 9.91
C THR A 19 -13.59 -10.21 8.57
N TYR A 20 -14.41 -11.02 7.88
CA TYR A 20 -14.08 -11.56 6.56
C TYR A 20 -13.97 -10.47 5.48
N THR A 21 -14.93 -9.54 5.44
CA THR A 21 -14.91 -8.41 4.49
C THR A 21 -13.75 -7.46 4.75
N SER A 22 -13.42 -7.20 6.01
CA SER A 22 -12.24 -6.42 6.39
C SER A 22 -10.95 -7.05 5.87
N GLY A 23 -10.80 -8.38 6.00
CA GLY A 23 -9.63 -9.10 5.48
C GLY A 23 -9.49 -8.98 3.96
N ALA A 24 -10.58 -9.13 3.21
CA ALA A 24 -10.58 -8.98 1.76
C ALA A 24 -10.16 -7.56 1.33
N THR A 25 -10.74 -6.52 1.94
CA THR A 25 -10.41 -5.12 1.62
C THR A 25 -8.93 -4.79 1.85
N ILE A 26 -8.34 -5.31 2.92
CA ILE A 26 -6.92 -5.08 3.23
C ILE A 26 -6.01 -5.79 2.23
N ASP A 27 -6.37 -7.00 1.79
CA ASP A 27 -5.62 -7.75 0.78
C ASP A 27 -5.64 -7.01 -0.58
N TYR A 28 -6.80 -6.46 -0.97
CA TYR A 28 -6.90 -5.56 -2.12
C TYR A 28 -5.98 -4.34 -1.98
N GLY A 29 -5.97 -3.68 -0.82
CA GLY A 29 -5.09 -2.54 -0.56
C GLY A 29 -3.60 -2.90 -0.64
N ALA A 30 -3.20 -4.06 -0.12
CA ALA A 30 -1.82 -4.56 -0.23
C ALA A 30 -1.42 -4.86 -1.69
N ARG A 31 -2.35 -5.41 -2.49
CA ARG A 31 -2.13 -5.62 -3.93
C ARG A 31 -2.04 -4.30 -4.71
N GLU A 32 -2.87 -3.31 -4.39
CA GLU A 32 -2.78 -1.97 -4.96
C GLU A 32 -1.42 -1.34 -4.67
N LEU A 33 -0.96 -1.41 -3.42
CA LEU A 33 0.34 -0.87 -3.03
C LEU A 33 1.50 -1.64 -3.69
N ARG A 34 1.40 -2.98 -3.83
CA ARG A 34 2.36 -3.78 -4.58
C ARG A 34 2.43 -3.36 -6.06
N SER A 35 1.28 -3.13 -6.69
CA SER A 35 1.20 -2.61 -8.06
C SER A 35 1.85 -1.23 -8.17
N GLY A 36 1.58 -0.33 -7.21
CA GLY A 36 2.21 0.98 -7.12
C GLY A 36 3.73 0.91 -7.01
N LEU A 37 4.26 0.03 -6.15
CA LEU A 37 5.70 -0.20 -6.01
C LEU A 37 6.33 -0.75 -7.30
N ASN A 38 5.65 -1.66 -8.00
CA ASN A 38 6.10 -2.14 -9.30
C ASN A 38 6.11 -1.02 -10.36
N ARG A 39 5.11 -0.13 -10.34
CA ARG A 39 5.08 1.06 -11.19
C ARG A 39 6.26 1.99 -10.90
N ALA A 40 6.58 2.24 -9.62
CA ALA A 40 7.75 3.04 -9.24
C ALA A 40 9.06 2.41 -9.74
N LYS A 41 9.20 1.09 -9.61
CA LYS A 41 10.32 0.34 -10.17
C LYS A 41 10.43 0.49 -11.68
N LEU A 42 9.33 0.33 -12.42
CA LEU A 42 9.32 0.52 -13.87
C LEU A 42 9.67 1.96 -14.25
N MET A 43 9.14 2.94 -13.51
CA MET A 43 9.44 4.34 -13.71
C MET A 43 10.93 4.65 -13.51
N ALA A 44 11.57 4.07 -12.48
CA ALA A 44 13.01 4.23 -12.26
C ALA A 44 13.84 3.69 -13.43
N VAL A 45 13.43 2.54 -13.98
CA VAL A 45 14.08 1.92 -15.15
C VAL A 45 13.88 2.74 -16.42
N THR A 46 12.64 3.18 -16.70
CA THR A 46 12.32 3.91 -17.94
C THR A 46 12.90 5.32 -17.95
N THR A 47 12.88 6.02 -16.82
CA THR A 47 13.45 7.38 -16.69
C THR A 47 14.95 7.38 -16.43
N ARG A 48 15.55 6.22 -16.11
CA ARG A 48 16.95 6.08 -15.68
C ARG A 48 17.32 6.98 -14.50
N GLN A 49 16.35 7.26 -13.63
CA GLN A 49 16.52 8.07 -12.43
C GLN A 49 16.11 7.27 -11.19
N PRO A 50 16.69 7.54 -10.01
CA PRO A 50 16.22 6.93 -8.79
C PRO A 50 14.79 7.41 -8.47
N VAL A 51 13.94 6.48 -8.03
CA VAL A 51 12.56 6.77 -7.61
C VAL A 51 12.37 6.33 -6.17
N CYS A 52 12.11 7.30 -5.29
CA CYS A 52 11.78 7.10 -3.88
C CYS A 52 10.26 7.06 -3.70
N VAL A 53 9.78 6.07 -2.94
CA VAL A 53 8.36 5.87 -2.65
C VAL A 53 8.07 6.25 -1.21
N GLN A 54 7.26 7.27 -1.02
CA GLN A 54 6.86 7.74 0.31
C GLN A 54 5.39 7.40 0.59
N PRO A 55 5.09 6.68 1.68
CA PRO A 55 3.71 6.50 2.12
C PRO A 55 3.15 7.80 2.71
N THR A 56 1.87 8.07 2.47
CA THR A 56 1.14 9.21 3.04
C THR A 56 -0.21 8.76 3.61
N ALA A 57 -0.83 9.61 4.43
CA ALA A 57 -2.05 9.28 5.17
C ALA A 57 -3.25 8.87 4.29
N GLY A 58 -3.20 9.03 2.96
CA GLY A 58 -4.25 8.57 2.05
C GLY A 58 -3.74 7.79 0.84
N GLY A 59 -2.48 7.37 0.82
CA GLY A 59 -1.86 6.87 -0.40
C GLY A 59 -0.35 6.76 -0.35
N TYR A 60 0.27 6.92 -1.51
CA TYR A 60 1.72 6.98 -1.65
C TYR A 60 2.11 7.99 -2.73
N GLN A 61 3.31 8.54 -2.63
CA GLN A 61 3.90 9.50 -3.56
C GLN A 61 5.21 8.97 -4.12
N PHE A 62 5.55 9.41 -5.33
CA PHE A 62 6.84 9.11 -5.96
C PHE A 62 7.68 10.37 -6.06
N PHE A 63 8.95 10.26 -5.75
CA PHE A 63 9.94 11.32 -5.92
C PHE A 63 11.05 10.82 -6.82
N GLN A 64 11.44 11.60 -7.82
CA GLN A 64 12.55 11.25 -8.73
C GLN A 64 13.91 11.61 -8.11
N ASN A 65 14.15 11.13 -6.88
CA ASN A 65 15.40 11.27 -6.15
C ASN A 65 15.57 10.10 -5.17
N THR A 66 16.65 10.13 -4.39
CA THR A 66 16.94 9.11 -3.37
C THR A 66 16.48 9.48 -1.96
N THR A 67 15.98 10.70 -1.74
CA THR A 67 15.70 11.25 -0.41
C THR A 67 14.21 11.41 -0.11
N CYS A 68 13.31 11.17 -1.07
CA CYS A 68 11.88 11.44 -0.96
C CYS A 68 11.59 12.91 -0.57
N THR A 69 12.29 13.85 -1.19
CA THR A 69 12.12 15.30 -0.91
C THR A 69 11.78 16.10 -2.17
N GLY A 70 11.30 17.33 -2.01
CA GLY A 70 11.01 18.23 -3.12
C GLY A 70 9.61 18.00 -3.71
N THR A 71 9.46 18.23 -5.01
CA THR A 71 8.16 18.12 -5.70
C THR A 71 7.88 16.65 -6.03
N PRO A 72 6.76 16.08 -5.54
CA PRO A 72 6.35 14.74 -5.92
C PRO A 72 6.02 14.68 -7.41
N TRP A 73 6.31 13.54 -8.03
CA TRP A 73 5.90 13.28 -9.39
C TRP A 73 4.38 13.25 -9.49
N SER A 74 3.83 13.96 -10.47
CA SER A 74 2.41 13.96 -10.79
C SER A 74 2.19 13.46 -12.22
N GLY A 75 1.11 12.72 -12.41
CA GLY A 75 0.73 12.18 -13.72
C GLY A 75 -0.58 11.41 -13.64
N THR A 76 -0.80 10.51 -14.60
CA THR A 76 -2.05 9.75 -14.66
C THR A 76 -2.24 8.88 -13.41
N GLY A 77 -3.33 9.14 -12.68
CA GLY A 77 -3.69 8.43 -11.46
C GLY A 77 -3.22 9.09 -10.15
N THR A 78 -2.59 10.26 -10.21
CA THR A 78 -2.29 11.07 -9.01
C THR A 78 -3.29 12.22 -8.84
N ASP A 79 -3.48 12.67 -7.61
CA ASP A 79 -4.18 13.94 -7.34
C ASP A 79 -3.31 15.18 -7.60
N ALA A 80 -3.82 16.36 -7.26
CA ALA A 80 -3.12 17.64 -7.43
C ALA A 80 -1.81 17.74 -6.62
N ASN A 81 -1.62 16.87 -5.61
CA ASN A 81 -0.42 16.81 -4.77
C ASN A 81 0.50 15.65 -5.18
N GLY A 82 0.27 14.99 -6.32
CA GLY A 82 1.08 13.84 -6.77
C GLY A 82 0.84 12.56 -5.96
N VAL A 83 -0.25 12.50 -5.18
CA VAL A 83 -0.59 11.33 -4.35
C VAL A 83 -1.38 10.32 -5.17
N PHE A 84 -0.92 9.08 -5.20
CA PHE A 84 -1.72 7.94 -5.61
C PHE A 84 -2.59 7.51 -4.44
N ARG A 85 -3.90 7.77 -4.56
CA ARG A 85 -4.84 7.44 -3.49
C ARG A 85 -5.13 5.95 -3.48
N LEU A 86 -5.09 5.35 -2.30
CA LEU A 86 -5.57 3.98 -2.10
C LEU A 86 -7.10 3.98 -2.09
N SER A 87 -7.71 2.91 -2.58
CA SER A 87 -9.17 2.78 -2.55
C SER A 87 -9.71 2.69 -1.12
N ASN A 88 -11.01 2.91 -0.93
CA ASN A 88 -11.72 2.66 0.33
C ASN A 88 -11.17 3.39 1.58
N ASN A 89 -10.63 4.61 1.42
CA ASN A 89 -10.04 5.39 2.52
C ASN A 89 -8.93 4.65 3.29
N MET A 90 -8.21 3.76 2.61
CA MET A 90 -7.06 3.09 3.20
C MET A 90 -5.89 4.05 3.34
N THR A 91 -5.10 3.85 4.39
CA THR A 91 -3.92 4.67 4.68
C THR A 91 -2.67 3.82 4.47
N ALA A 92 -1.59 4.43 3.97
CA ALA A 92 -0.29 3.77 3.96
C ALA A 92 0.67 4.48 4.91
N THR A 93 1.44 3.69 5.64
CA THR A 93 2.46 4.19 6.56
C THR A 93 3.74 3.39 6.39
N LEU A 94 4.86 3.98 6.83
CA LEU A 94 6.11 3.25 6.92
C LEU A 94 6.04 2.34 8.14
N ALA A 95 6.14 1.03 7.92
CA ALA A 95 6.04 0.02 8.98
C ALA A 95 7.40 -0.25 9.62
N ALA A 96 8.45 -0.35 8.79
CA ALA A 96 9.81 -0.64 9.22
C ALA A 96 10.83 -0.19 8.17
N GLY A 97 12.03 0.17 8.64
CA GLY A 97 13.14 0.59 7.80
C GLY A 97 12.98 2.04 7.34
N ALA A 98 13.18 2.28 6.05
CA ALA A 98 13.08 3.60 5.44
C ALA A 98 12.23 3.54 4.16
N ASN A 99 11.94 4.69 3.56
CA ASN A 99 11.19 4.76 2.32
C ASN A 99 11.91 3.98 1.21
N PRO A 100 11.23 3.07 0.49
CA PRO A 100 11.87 2.30 -0.57
C PRO A 100 12.36 3.19 -1.71
N VAL A 101 13.59 2.94 -2.18
CA VAL A 101 14.18 3.65 -3.34
C VAL A 101 14.62 2.65 -4.40
N PHE A 102 14.07 2.77 -5.60
CA PHE A 102 14.48 1.99 -6.76
C PHE A 102 15.48 2.77 -7.61
N ASN A 103 16.49 2.08 -8.16
CA ASN A 103 17.41 2.66 -9.14
C ASN A 103 17.02 2.32 -10.59
N GLN A 104 17.82 2.85 -11.54
CA GLN A 104 17.69 2.62 -12.98
C GLN A 104 17.76 1.14 -13.43
N PHE A 105 18.23 0.24 -12.57
CA PHE A 105 18.28 -1.21 -12.84
C PHE A 105 17.07 -1.95 -12.26
N GLY A 106 16.14 -1.24 -11.63
CA GLY A 106 14.97 -1.81 -10.97
C GLY A 106 15.31 -2.55 -9.68
N VAL A 107 16.48 -2.29 -9.11
CA VAL A 107 16.97 -2.83 -7.82
C VAL A 107 16.64 -1.81 -6.74
N ALA A 108 16.32 -2.27 -5.52
CA ALA A 108 16.07 -1.37 -4.41
C ALA A 108 17.40 -1.01 -3.74
N VAL A 109 17.82 0.25 -3.87
CA VAL A 109 19.01 0.80 -3.18
C VAL A 109 18.71 1.02 -1.70
N GLN A 110 17.44 1.32 -1.40
CA GLN A 110 16.92 1.39 -0.05
C GLN A 110 15.69 0.50 0.06
N THR A 111 15.75 -0.46 0.97
CA THR A 111 14.64 -1.36 1.27
C THR A 111 13.74 -0.77 2.34
N GLY A 112 12.46 -1.14 2.32
CA GLY A 112 11.48 -0.68 3.29
C GLY A 112 10.28 -1.61 3.36
N THR A 113 9.57 -1.53 4.48
CA THR A 113 8.28 -2.20 4.64
C THR A 113 7.21 -1.14 4.81
N LEU A 114 6.24 -1.15 3.90
CA LEU A 114 5.07 -0.28 3.96
C LEU A 114 3.90 -1.06 4.58
N ARG A 115 3.07 -0.39 5.36
CA ARG A 115 1.85 -0.96 5.95
C ARG A 115 0.65 -0.26 5.33
N VAL A 116 -0.30 -1.04 4.82
CA VAL A 116 -1.63 -0.56 4.45
C VAL A 116 -2.56 -0.84 5.61
N THR A 117 -3.31 0.17 6.05
CA THR A 117 -4.31 0.05 7.10
C THR A 117 -5.68 0.40 6.54
N GLY A 118 -6.62 -0.53 6.68
CA GLY A 118 -8.00 -0.37 6.29
C GLY A 118 -8.79 0.54 7.24
N PRO A 119 -9.95 1.05 6.81
CA PRO A 119 -10.79 1.94 7.63
C PRO A 119 -11.34 1.25 8.88
N THR A 120 -11.46 -0.08 8.87
CA THR A 120 -11.91 -0.90 10.01
C THR A 120 -10.76 -1.32 10.94
N GLY A 121 -9.53 -0.82 10.72
CA GLY A 121 -8.38 -1.00 11.60
C GLY A 121 -7.50 -2.22 11.31
N GLY A 122 -7.92 -3.14 10.44
CA GLY A 122 -7.04 -4.22 10.00
C GLY A 122 -5.93 -3.71 9.09
N ALA A 123 -4.80 -4.41 9.06
CA ALA A 123 -3.62 -3.97 8.30
C ALA A 123 -2.81 -5.12 7.73
N MET A 124 -2.10 -4.84 6.65
CA MET A 124 -1.19 -5.76 5.99
C MET A 124 0.08 -5.02 5.54
N THR A 125 1.20 -5.72 5.56
CA THR A 125 2.50 -5.15 5.19
C THR A 125 2.90 -5.57 3.79
N VAL A 126 3.67 -4.72 3.12
CA VAL A 126 4.29 -4.97 1.83
C VAL A 126 5.75 -4.59 1.95
N SER A 127 6.62 -5.57 1.73
CA SER A 127 8.06 -5.43 1.86
C SER A 127 8.72 -5.30 0.49
N VAL A 128 9.74 -4.45 0.41
CA VAL A 128 10.62 -4.31 -0.76
C VAL A 128 11.99 -4.87 -0.40
N GLU A 129 12.38 -5.95 -1.08
CA GLU A 129 13.69 -6.57 -0.94
C GLU A 129 14.75 -5.85 -1.77
N ALA A 130 16.03 -6.03 -1.42
CA ALA A 130 17.16 -5.40 -2.12
C ALA A 130 17.17 -5.71 -3.62
N SER A 131 16.73 -6.91 -4.03
CA SER A 131 16.56 -7.31 -5.44
C SER A 131 15.51 -6.48 -6.21
N GLY A 132 14.79 -5.59 -5.52
CA GLY A 132 13.62 -4.89 -6.05
C GLY A 132 12.40 -5.79 -6.19
N ARG A 133 12.37 -6.93 -5.48
CA ARG A 133 11.19 -7.79 -5.37
C ARG A 133 10.24 -7.22 -4.32
N VAL A 134 8.97 -7.08 -4.70
CA VAL A 134 7.91 -6.61 -3.81
C VAL A 134 7.08 -7.81 -3.33
N ARG A 135 7.08 -8.07 -2.02
CA ARG A 135 6.42 -9.24 -1.40
C ARG A 135 5.40 -8.79 -0.35
N ILE A 136 4.20 -9.36 -0.45
CA ILE A 136 3.21 -9.39 0.62
C ILE A 136 3.53 -10.66 1.43
N PRO A 137 3.73 -10.57 2.75
CA PRO A 137 4.23 -11.68 3.56
C PRO A 137 3.33 -12.92 3.52
#